data_AF-A0A7S4KT17-F1
#
_entry.id   AF-A0A7S4KT17-F1
#
_cell.length_a   1.000
_cell.length_b   1.000
_cell.length_c   1.000
_cell.angle_alpha   90.00
_cell.angle_beta   90.00
_cell.angle_gamma   90.00
#
_symmetry.space_group_name_H-M   'P 1'
#
loop_
_entity.id
_entity.type
_entity.pdbx_description
1 polymer ?
#
loop_
_entity_poly.entity_id
_entity_poly.type
_entity_poly.pdbx_seq_one_letter_code
_entity_poly.pdbx_strand_id
1 'polypeptide(L)'
;ANHEAAMEEEEEGEEEEEEEEEEEDGDESMESSSDDDSDDMEDGGEELIAQLEGRLEACGKRDYEAFHQLLRIYKKKSMRKQLEKTREQFSISFPLAEDLWLEWIGDEIRLACSEEDQEKIISLFERALSDYPTTKVWAEYVKYIQKLYFDLEGAKQREYLNRVRETMQRSLTIMGNDLLEGSKLWELQRNFEIKVLENMQGSSTEKQTQIALIRQCFDREIKAQVKGLAETWISYESWETDKSIVEKKKAEVEEAMMKASERELKDAEARRQKDSSLNVLEIWQECI
;
A
#
# COMPACT_ATOMS: atom_id res chain seq x y z
N ALA A 1 39.74 35.96 -48.07
CA ALA A 1 39.53 36.10 -49.53
C ALA A 1 40.03 34.83 -50.18
N ASN A 2 39.10 34.09 -50.83
CA ASN A 2 39.26 33.09 -51.91
C ASN A 2 40.35 32.01 -51.75
N HIS A 3 40.22 30.76 -52.17
CA HIS A 3 39.28 30.01 -53.02
C HIS A 3 39.73 28.55 -52.78
N GLU A 4 38.87 27.58 -52.44
CA GLU A 4 38.29 26.64 -53.41
C GLU A 4 39.22 26.20 -54.55
N ALA A 5 39.65 24.94 -54.52
CA ALA A 5 39.73 24.04 -55.68
C ALA A 5 40.33 22.68 -55.25
N ALA A 6 39.49 21.67 -55.09
CA ALA A 6 39.88 20.28 -55.25
C ALA A 6 38.74 19.60 -56.00
N MET A 7 39.07 19.15 -57.20
CA MET A 7 38.22 18.67 -58.29
C MET A 7 38.62 17.20 -58.52
N GLU A 8 37.61 16.33 -58.58
CA GLU A 8 37.50 15.10 -59.42
C GLU A 8 38.57 14.00 -59.24
N GLU A 9 38.38 12.69 -59.40
CA GLU A 9 37.33 11.67 -59.67
C GLU A 9 38.16 10.35 -59.47
N GLU A 10 37.68 9.24 -58.91
CA GLU A 10 37.08 8.03 -59.54
C GLU A 10 37.26 6.94 -58.43
N GLU A 11 36.21 6.31 -57.89
CA GLU A 11 35.47 5.12 -58.37
C GLU A 11 36.26 3.81 -58.34
N GLU A 12 35.89 2.92 -57.40
CA GLU A 12 35.99 1.46 -57.33
C GLU A 12 35.69 1.14 -55.84
N GLY A 13 34.61 0.49 -55.41
CA GLY A 13 33.86 -0.61 -56.00
C GLY A 13 33.98 -1.76 -55.01
N GLU A 14 32.97 -2.00 -54.16
CA GLU A 14 32.82 -3.25 -53.40
C GLU A 14 31.36 -3.36 -52.93
N GLU A 15 30.63 -4.21 -53.66
CA GLU A 15 29.30 -4.72 -53.36
C GLU A 15 29.47 -5.81 -52.30
N GLU A 16 28.75 -5.75 -51.18
CA GLU A 16 28.55 -6.90 -50.30
C GLU A 16 27.05 -7.17 -50.18
N GLU A 17 26.74 -8.43 -50.47
CA GLU A 17 25.43 -9.01 -50.75
C GLU A 17 24.62 -9.18 -49.45
N GLU A 18 23.34 -8.78 -49.50
CA GLU A 18 22.35 -9.09 -48.47
C GLU A 18 21.83 -10.52 -48.71
N GLU A 19 22.27 -11.47 -47.88
CA GLU A 19 21.65 -12.80 -47.77
C GLU A 19 20.60 -12.78 -46.65
N GLU A 20 19.32 -12.82 -47.05
CA GLU A 20 18.17 -13.08 -46.19
C GLU A 20 18.12 -14.59 -45.85
N GLU A 21 18.35 -14.95 -44.58
CA GLU A 21 18.03 -16.27 -44.06
C GLU A 21 16.66 -16.26 -43.37
N GLU A 22 15.70 -16.93 -44.01
CA GLU A 22 14.47 -17.41 -43.40
C GLU A 22 14.78 -18.67 -42.57
N GLU A 23 14.38 -18.67 -41.30
CA GLU A 23 14.19 -19.90 -40.52
C GLU A 23 12.84 -19.81 -39.80
N GLU A 24 11.89 -20.61 -40.29
CA GLU A 24 10.69 -21.08 -39.59
C GLU A 24 11.12 -22.01 -38.44
N ASP A 25 10.60 -21.81 -37.22
CA ASP A 25 9.95 -22.89 -36.48
C ASP A 25 9.38 -22.43 -35.12
N GLY A 26 8.07 -22.64 -34.96
CA GLY A 26 7.46 -23.27 -33.79
C GLY A 26 7.44 -22.53 -32.44
N ASP A 27 6.31 -21.89 -32.14
CA ASP A 27 5.46 -22.33 -31.01
C ASP A 27 4.08 -21.66 -31.14
N GLU A 28 3.09 -22.41 -31.62
CA GLU A 28 1.69 -22.01 -31.55
C GLU A 28 1.22 -22.15 -30.10
N SER A 29 1.48 -21.13 -29.29
CA SER A 29 0.92 -21.01 -27.95
C SER A 29 -0.59 -20.76 -28.08
N MET A 30 -1.34 -21.85 -28.11
CA MET A 30 -2.80 -21.88 -28.05
C MET A 30 -3.22 -21.43 -26.65
N GLU A 31 -3.16 -20.13 -26.37
CA GLU A 31 -3.79 -19.57 -25.18
C GLU A 31 -5.31 -19.58 -25.39
N SER A 32 -5.90 -20.75 -25.13
CA SER A 32 -7.29 -20.86 -24.78
C SER A 32 -7.47 -20.17 -23.43
N SER A 33 -7.60 -18.84 -23.44
CA SER A 33 -8.29 -18.13 -22.36
C SER A 33 -9.76 -18.50 -22.48
N SER A 34 -10.08 -19.68 -21.96
CA SER A 34 -11.41 -19.97 -21.46
C SER A 34 -11.69 -18.99 -20.32
N ASP A 35 -12.04 -17.75 -20.67
CA ASP A 35 -12.90 -16.90 -19.84
C ASP A 35 -14.27 -17.58 -19.80
N ASP A 36 -14.30 -18.70 -19.05
CA ASP A 36 -15.53 -19.25 -18.52
C ASP A 36 -15.85 -18.45 -17.25
N ASP A 37 -16.16 -17.17 -17.46
CA ASP A 37 -16.90 -16.34 -16.52
C ASP A 37 -18.37 -16.79 -16.60
N SER A 38 -18.60 -18.07 -16.29
CA SER A 38 -19.91 -18.60 -15.95
C SER A 38 -20.25 -18.08 -14.55
N ASP A 39 -20.45 -16.77 -14.45
CA ASP A 39 -21.02 -16.08 -13.30
C ASP A 39 -22.55 -16.29 -13.26
N ASP A 40 -23.01 -17.49 -13.66
CA ASP A 40 -24.35 -18.01 -13.42
C ASP A 40 -24.37 -18.76 -12.08
N MET A 41 -23.83 -18.10 -11.04
CA MET A 41 -24.28 -18.35 -9.69
C MET A 41 -25.73 -17.85 -9.61
N GLU A 42 -26.63 -18.78 -9.93
CA GLU A 42 -28.06 -18.82 -9.63
C GLU A 42 -28.39 -17.79 -8.55
N ASP A 43 -29.15 -16.74 -8.91
CA ASP A 43 -29.56 -15.62 -8.06
C ASP A 43 -29.77 -16.10 -6.62
N GLY A 44 -28.77 -15.90 -5.73
CA GLY A 44 -28.66 -16.57 -4.44
C GLY A 44 -29.94 -16.47 -3.63
N GLY A 45 -30.83 -17.46 -3.83
CA GLY A 45 -32.25 -17.36 -3.51
C GLY A 45 -32.48 -17.25 -2.02
N GLU A 46 -33.70 -16.88 -1.62
CA GLU A 46 -34.09 -16.91 -0.19
C GLU A 46 -33.86 -18.30 0.43
N GLU A 47 -33.96 -19.37 -0.37
CA GLU A 47 -33.66 -20.75 0.02
C GLU A 47 -32.17 -20.99 0.34
N LEU A 48 -31.26 -20.45 -0.49
CA LEU A 48 -29.82 -20.56 -0.25
C LEU A 48 -29.40 -19.78 1.01
N ILE A 49 -29.97 -18.59 1.21
CA ILE A 49 -29.77 -17.82 2.45
C ILE A 49 -30.21 -18.62 3.67
N ALA A 50 -31.42 -19.19 3.64
CA ALA A 50 -31.94 -19.99 4.75
C ALA A 50 -31.09 -21.25 5.02
N GLN A 51 -30.57 -21.90 3.97
CA GLN A 51 -29.67 -23.04 4.10
C GLN A 51 -28.36 -22.64 4.78
N LEU A 52 -27.74 -21.53 4.36
CA LEU A 52 -26.48 -21.05 4.92
C LEU A 52 -26.65 -20.57 6.38
N GLU A 53 -27.74 -19.89 6.70
CA GLU A 53 -28.07 -19.53 8.09
C GLU A 53 -28.29 -20.77 8.96
N GLY A 54 -29.00 -21.79 8.44
CA GLY A 54 -29.17 -23.08 9.12
C GLY A 54 -27.85 -23.80 9.36
N ARG A 55 -26.92 -23.74 8.39
CA ARG A 55 -25.57 -24.32 8.52
C ARG A 55 -24.75 -23.59 9.58
N LEU A 56 -24.84 -22.26 9.65
CA LEU A 56 -24.20 -21.47 10.70
C LEU A 56 -24.71 -21.82 12.10
N GLU A 57 -26.03 -21.94 12.29
CA GLU A 57 -26.60 -22.29 13.59
C GLU A 57 -26.26 -23.75 13.97
N ALA A 58 -26.26 -24.68 13.02
CA ALA A 58 -25.87 -26.08 13.25
C ALA A 58 -24.39 -26.24 13.62
N CYS A 59 -23.50 -25.46 12.99
CA CYS A 59 -22.06 -25.49 13.24
C CYS A 59 -21.61 -24.55 14.38
N GLY A 60 -22.55 -23.94 15.12
CA GLY A 60 -22.24 -23.02 16.21
C GLY A 60 -21.46 -21.78 15.76
N LYS A 61 -21.74 -21.27 14.55
CA LYS A 61 -21.15 -20.06 13.95
C LYS A 61 -19.65 -20.16 13.71
N ARG A 62 -19.16 -21.35 13.42
CA ARG A 62 -17.75 -21.63 13.08
C ARG A 62 -17.54 -22.02 11.62
N ASP A 63 -18.52 -21.72 10.76
CA ASP A 63 -18.42 -21.99 9.33
C ASP A 63 -18.02 -20.70 8.60
N TYR A 64 -16.72 -20.59 8.29
CA TYR A 64 -16.14 -19.45 7.60
C TYR A 64 -16.72 -19.27 6.19
N GLU A 65 -16.87 -20.38 5.45
CA GLU A 65 -17.37 -20.37 4.08
C GLU A 65 -18.84 -19.93 4.03
N ALA A 66 -19.66 -20.37 5.00
CA ALA A 66 -21.03 -19.91 5.12
C ALA A 66 -21.13 -18.40 5.35
N PHE A 67 -20.26 -17.84 6.20
CA PHE A 67 -20.20 -16.38 6.40
C PHE A 67 -19.82 -15.65 5.11
N HIS A 68 -18.79 -16.09 4.39
CA HIS A 68 -18.37 -15.47 3.13
C HIS A 68 -19.46 -15.49 2.06
N GLN A 69 -20.11 -16.63 1.87
CA GLN A 69 -21.21 -16.75 0.89
C GLN A 69 -22.39 -15.85 1.26
N LEU A 70 -22.77 -15.79 2.55
CA LEU A 70 -23.82 -14.88 3.02
C LEU A 70 -23.47 -13.41 2.80
N LEU A 71 -22.23 -13.01 3.08
CA LEU A 71 -21.77 -11.64 2.82
C LEU A 71 -21.88 -11.29 1.33
N ARG A 72 -21.45 -12.19 0.44
CA ARG A 72 -21.54 -11.99 -1.02
C ARG A 72 -23.00 -11.85 -1.47
N ILE A 73 -23.90 -12.72 -1.00
CA ILE A 73 -25.33 -12.68 -1.34
C ILE A 73 -25.99 -11.41 -0.80
N TYR A 74 -25.77 -11.06 0.47
CA TYR A 74 -26.36 -9.86 1.07
C TYR A 74 -25.87 -8.56 0.42
N LYS A 75 -24.62 -8.53 -0.05
CA LYS A 75 -24.07 -7.43 -0.84
C LYS A 75 -24.75 -7.33 -2.21
N LYS A 76 -24.88 -8.45 -2.95
CA LYS A 76 -25.57 -8.49 -4.26
C LYS A 76 -27.04 -8.04 -4.15
N LYS A 77 -27.73 -8.47 -3.09
CA LYS A 77 -29.14 -8.11 -2.82
C LYS A 77 -29.34 -6.77 -2.10
N SER A 78 -28.27 -6.00 -1.84
CA SER A 78 -28.32 -4.72 -1.10
C SER A 78 -29.04 -4.78 0.26
N MET A 79 -28.99 -5.94 0.93
CA MET A 79 -29.65 -6.20 2.22
C MET A 79 -28.80 -5.68 3.39
N ARG A 80 -28.71 -4.35 3.53
CA ARG A 80 -27.78 -3.68 4.45
C ARG A 80 -27.84 -4.14 5.90
N LYS A 81 -29.05 -4.26 6.47
CA LYS A 81 -29.22 -4.66 7.88
C LYS A 81 -28.72 -6.07 8.16
N GLN A 82 -28.93 -6.99 7.21
CA GLN A 82 -28.45 -8.36 7.35
C GLN A 82 -26.94 -8.42 7.13
N LEU A 83 -26.42 -7.68 6.14
CA LEU A 83 -24.99 -7.56 5.89
C LEU A 83 -24.22 -7.08 7.14
N GLU A 84 -24.69 -6.02 7.80
CA GLU A 84 -24.07 -5.50 9.03
C GLU A 84 -24.11 -6.54 10.15
N LYS A 85 -25.28 -7.17 10.38
CA LYS A 85 -25.43 -8.21 11.40
C LYS A 85 -24.50 -9.40 11.15
N THR A 86 -24.38 -9.84 9.90
CA THR A 86 -23.51 -10.96 9.52
C THR A 86 -22.04 -10.57 9.70
N ARG A 87 -21.63 -9.35 9.33
CA ARG A 87 -20.25 -8.85 9.54
C ARG A 87 -19.89 -8.80 11.03
N GLU A 88 -20.79 -8.30 11.87
CA GLU A 88 -20.58 -8.28 13.32
C GLU A 88 -20.44 -9.71 13.88
N GLN A 89 -21.35 -10.61 13.51
CA GLN A 89 -21.26 -12.02 13.92
C GLN A 89 -19.99 -12.71 13.44
N PHE A 90 -19.54 -12.37 12.24
CA PHE A 90 -18.32 -12.92 11.68
C PHE A 90 -17.09 -12.45 12.47
N SER A 91 -16.99 -11.15 12.76
CA SER A 91 -15.87 -10.57 13.53
C SER A 91 -15.79 -11.08 14.98
N ILE A 92 -16.90 -11.49 15.58
CA ILE A 92 -16.93 -12.10 16.92
C ILE A 92 -16.43 -13.55 16.85
N SER A 93 -16.73 -14.24 15.75
CA SER A 93 -16.44 -15.67 15.60
C SER A 93 -15.02 -15.92 15.12
N PHE A 94 -14.45 -15.00 14.33
CA PHE A 94 -13.13 -15.11 13.71
C PHE A 94 -12.41 -13.75 13.67
N PRO A 95 -11.09 -13.71 13.90
CA PRO A 95 -10.26 -12.59 13.46
C PRO A 95 -10.39 -12.45 11.94
N LEU A 96 -10.82 -11.29 11.45
CA LEU A 96 -11.04 -11.10 10.02
C LEU A 96 -9.75 -10.70 9.31
N ALA A 97 -9.56 -11.18 8.08
CA ALA A 97 -8.47 -10.74 7.22
C ALA A 97 -8.57 -9.23 6.93
N GLU A 98 -7.42 -8.60 6.62
CA GLU A 98 -7.35 -7.15 6.35
C GLU A 98 -8.33 -6.70 5.26
N ASP A 99 -8.48 -7.48 4.18
CA ASP A 99 -9.34 -7.11 3.05
C ASP A 99 -10.83 -7.09 3.43
N LEU A 100 -11.26 -7.98 4.32
CA LEU A 100 -12.64 -8.00 4.82
C LEU A 100 -12.95 -6.82 5.73
N TRP A 101 -11.99 -6.46 6.59
CA TRP A 101 -12.10 -5.26 7.42
C TRP A 101 -12.16 -4.00 6.56
N LEU A 102 -11.27 -3.86 5.58
CA LEU A 102 -11.22 -2.71 4.69
C LEU A 102 -12.46 -2.61 3.79
N GLU A 103 -12.99 -3.73 3.31
CA GLU A 103 -14.25 -3.75 2.56
C GLU A 103 -15.41 -3.23 3.42
N TRP A 104 -15.54 -3.76 4.64
CA TRP A 104 -16.60 -3.32 5.54
C TRP A 104 -16.46 -1.84 5.88
N ILE A 105 -15.28 -1.40 6.26
CA ILE A 105 -15.01 0.00 6.60
C ILE A 105 -15.29 0.91 5.40
N GLY A 106 -14.90 0.50 4.18
CA GLY A 106 -15.19 1.23 2.95
C GLY A 106 -16.68 1.39 2.67
N ASP A 107 -17.49 0.37 2.97
CA ASP A 107 -18.95 0.46 2.88
C ASP A 107 -19.53 1.46 3.89
N GLU A 108 -19.07 1.41 5.15
CA GLU A 108 -19.53 2.34 6.19
C GLU A 108 -19.11 3.78 5.87
N ILE A 109 -17.89 4.01 5.35
CA ILE A 109 -17.42 5.33 4.90
C ILE A 109 -18.34 5.92 3.82
N ARG A 110 -18.84 5.09 2.89
CA ARG A 110 -19.76 5.55 1.83
C ARG A 110 -21.15 5.89 2.35
N LEU A 111 -21.54 5.32 3.49
CA LEU A 111 -22.85 5.53 4.11
C LEU A 111 -22.82 6.62 5.19
N ALA A 112 -21.65 6.92 5.74
CA ALA A 112 -21.49 7.85 6.85
C ALA A 112 -21.94 9.27 6.49
N CYS A 113 -22.86 9.80 7.29
CA CYS A 113 -23.40 11.16 7.13
C CYS A 113 -23.38 11.95 8.44
N SER A 114 -23.16 11.28 9.58
CA SER A 114 -23.16 11.89 10.91
C SER A 114 -21.81 11.75 11.62
N GLU A 115 -21.60 12.54 12.67
CA GLU A 115 -20.42 12.43 13.53
C GLU A 115 -20.41 11.09 14.30
N GLU A 116 -21.57 10.53 14.61
CA GLU A 116 -21.68 9.20 15.22
C GLU A 116 -21.18 8.11 14.26
N ASP A 117 -21.48 8.22 12.96
CA ASP A 117 -20.96 7.30 11.95
C ASP A 117 -19.43 7.41 11.82
N GLN A 118 -18.88 8.62 11.96
CA GLN A 118 -17.43 8.84 11.91
C GLN A 118 -16.72 8.12 13.07
N GLU A 119 -17.22 8.25 14.30
CA GLU A 119 -16.64 7.53 15.44
C GLU A 119 -16.84 6.02 15.34
N LYS A 120 -17.98 5.56 14.77
CA LYS A 120 -18.19 4.13 14.46
C LYS A 120 -17.10 3.63 13.51
N ILE A 121 -16.80 4.35 12.43
CA ILE A 121 -15.74 3.98 11.48
C ILE A 121 -14.37 3.92 12.17
N ILE A 122 -14.06 4.88 13.03
CA ILE A 122 -12.78 4.88 13.76
C ILE A 122 -12.70 3.67 14.70
N SER A 123 -13.81 3.30 15.37
CA SER A 123 -13.86 2.10 16.19
C SER A 123 -13.65 0.81 15.38
N LEU A 124 -14.12 0.75 14.13
CA LEU A 124 -13.88 -0.38 13.23
C LEU A 124 -12.41 -0.48 12.82
N PHE A 125 -11.74 0.65 12.55
CA PHE A 125 -10.29 0.63 12.31
C PHE A 125 -9.51 0.12 13.52
N GLU A 126 -9.82 0.57 14.74
CA GLU A 126 -9.14 0.08 15.95
C GLU A 126 -9.40 -1.42 16.20
N ARG A 127 -10.60 -1.92 15.88
CA ARG A 127 -10.91 -3.37 15.89
C ARG A 127 -10.08 -4.13 14.86
N ALA A 128 -10.01 -3.64 13.63
CA ALA A 128 -9.21 -4.24 12.56
C ALA A 128 -7.73 -4.32 12.94
N LEU A 129 -7.19 -3.26 13.55
CA LEU A 129 -5.81 -3.22 14.04
C LEU A 129 -5.56 -4.14 15.24
N SER A 130 -6.58 -4.41 16.05
CA SER A 130 -6.50 -5.39 17.14
C SER A 130 -6.43 -6.82 16.64
N ASP A 131 -7.08 -7.13 15.52
CA ASP A 131 -7.00 -8.45 14.88
C ASP A 131 -5.68 -8.61 14.12
N TYR A 132 -5.39 -7.69 13.20
CA TYR A 132 -4.20 -7.72 12.34
C TYR A 132 -3.66 -6.31 12.08
N PRO A 133 -2.59 -5.87 12.78
CA PRO A 133 -1.99 -4.55 12.59
C PRO A 133 -1.12 -4.52 11.33
N THR A 134 -1.74 -4.44 10.16
CA THR A 134 -1.02 -4.37 8.87
C THR A 134 -0.79 -2.93 8.42
N THR A 135 0.25 -2.73 7.60
CA THR A 135 0.55 -1.42 7.01
C THR A 135 -0.64 -0.88 6.21
N LYS A 136 -1.38 -1.74 5.50
CA LYS A 136 -2.55 -1.33 4.72
C LYS A 136 -3.65 -0.76 5.62
N VAL A 137 -3.99 -1.45 6.71
CA VAL A 137 -5.03 -0.98 7.65
C VAL A 137 -4.61 0.34 8.30
N TRP A 138 -3.35 0.46 8.74
CA TRP A 138 -2.81 1.73 9.26
C TRP A 138 -2.89 2.87 8.23
N ALA A 139 -2.49 2.59 6.98
CA ALA A 139 -2.50 3.59 5.92
C ALA A 139 -3.92 4.10 5.62
N GLU A 140 -4.89 3.20 5.48
CA GLU A 140 -6.29 3.58 5.25
C GLU A 140 -6.91 4.30 6.45
N TYR A 141 -6.59 3.86 7.68
CA TYR A 141 -7.05 4.55 8.88
C TYR A 141 -6.57 5.99 8.91
N VAL A 142 -5.28 6.19 8.66
CA VAL A 142 -4.64 7.51 8.62
C VAL A 142 -5.24 8.37 7.52
N LYS A 143 -5.38 7.85 6.29
CA LYS A 143 -6.00 8.59 5.18
C LYS A 143 -7.42 9.05 5.53
N TYR A 144 -8.19 8.21 6.21
CA TYR A 144 -9.54 8.56 6.64
C TYR A 144 -9.55 9.74 7.63
N ILE A 145 -8.72 9.70 8.68
CA ILE A 145 -8.65 10.82 9.64
C ILE A 145 -8.00 12.08 9.05
N GLN A 146 -7.09 11.95 8.08
CA GLN A 146 -6.56 13.08 7.31
C GLN A 146 -7.66 13.75 6.47
N LYS A 147 -8.51 12.95 5.82
CA LYS A 147 -9.66 13.48 5.08
C LYS A 147 -10.57 14.30 6.01
N LEU A 148 -10.90 13.76 7.19
CA LEU A 148 -11.69 14.49 8.20
C LEU A 148 -10.99 15.79 8.65
N TYR A 149 -9.68 15.80 8.81
CA TYR A 149 -8.93 17.03 9.10
C TYR A 149 -9.13 18.11 8.02
N PHE A 150 -9.09 17.75 6.73
CA PHE A 150 -9.26 18.71 5.64
C PHE A 150 -10.72 19.13 5.42
N ASP A 151 -11.68 18.28 5.74
CA ASP A 151 -13.12 18.56 5.61
C ASP A 151 -13.66 19.44 6.75
N LEU A 152 -12.96 19.52 7.88
CA LEU A 152 -13.38 20.24 9.09
C LEU A 152 -12.69 21.61 9.23
N GLU A 153 -13.31 22.50 10.00
CA GLU A 153 -12.78 23.83 10.31
C GLU A 153 -12.70 24.09 11.83
N GLY A 154 -11.92 25.12 12.21
CA GLY A 154 -11.91 25.67 13.56
C GLY A 154 -11.36 24.72 14.63
N ALA A 155 -12.10 24.52 15.72
CA ALA A 155 -11.65 23.72 16.85
C ALA A 155 -11.54 22.22 16.51
N LYS A 156 -12.51 21.68 15.76
CA LYS A 156 -12.53 20.27 15.35
C LYS A 156 -11.36 19.94 14.42
N GLN A 157 -11.02 20.84 13.51
CA GLN A 157 -9.84 20.67 12.66
C GLN A 157 -8.54 20.51 13.49
N ARG A 158 -8.35 21.32 14.54
CA ARG A 158 -7.17 21.19 15.42
C ARG A 158 -7.15 19.89 16.21
N GLU A 159 -8.31 19.42 16.65
CA GLU A 159 -8.45 18.12 17.31
C GLU A 159 -8.03 16.98 16.37
N TYR A 160 -8.54 16.98 15.13
CA TYR A 160 -8.18 15.99 14.13
C TYR A 160 -6.70 16.09 13.72
N LEU A 161 -6.10 17.28 13.67
CA LEU A 161 -4.66 17.43 13.44
C LEU A 161 -3.83 16.64 14.47
N ASN A 162 -4.18 16.77 15.75
CA ASN A 162 -3.51 16.03 16.82
C ASN A 162 -3.79 14.53 16.68
N ARG A 163 -5.03 14.13 16.38
CA ARG A 163 -5.41 12.73 16.16
C ARG A 163 -4.62 12.10 15.01
N VAL A 164 -4.45 12.79 13.88
CA VAL A 164 -3.59 12.30 12.76
C VAL A 164 -2.17 12.06 13.25
N ARG A 165 -1.57 13.03 13.93
CA ARG A 165 -0.18 12.94 14.41
C ARG A 165 0.00 11.81 15.42
N GLU A 166 -0.93 11.63 16.35
CA GLU A 166 -0.90 10.56 17.35
C GLU A 166 -1.05 9.18 16.70
N THR A 167 -2.03 9.00 15.80
CA THR A 167 -2.25 7.75 15.07
C THR A 167 -1.04 7.40 14.20
N MET A 168 -0.43 8.40 13.54
CA MET A 168 0.79 8.19 12.76
C MET A 168 2.00 7.84 13.61
N GLN A 169 2.15 8.47 14.78
CA GLN A 169 3.22 8.09 15.69
C GLN A 169 3.03 6.66 16.21
N ARG A 170 1.79 6.21 16.47
CA ARG A 170 1.48 4.82 16.81
C ARG A 170 1.87 3.86 15.68
N SER A 171 1.45 4.13 14.44
CA SER A 171 1.75 3.27 13.30
C SER A 171 3.26 3.18 13.04
N LEU A 172 3.97 4.30 13.07
CA LEU A 172 5.43 4.34 12.89
C LEU A 172 6.21 3.67 14.03
N THR A 173 5.68 3.64 15.25
CA THR A 173 6.32 2.92 16.36
C THR A 173 6.28 1.41 16.15
N ILE A 174 5.20 0.90 15.53
CA ILE A 174 5.01 -0.53 15.29
C ILE A 174 5.69 -0.96 13.98
N MET A 175 5.47 -0.20 12.91
CA MET A 175 5.80 -0.59 11.53
C MET A 175 6.86 0.31 10.87
N GLY A 176 7.29 1.40 11.51
CA GLY A 176 8.16 2.39 10.88
C GLY A 176 9.58 1.90 10.54
N ASN A 177 10.02 0.80 11.15
CA ASN A 177 11.32 0.15 10.86
C ASN A 177 11.18 -1.07 9.95
N ASP A 178 9.96 -1.36 9.47
CA ASP A 178 9.72 -2.38 8.45
C ASP A 178 10.40 -1.92 7.15
N LEU A 179 11.28 -2.77 6.63
CA LEU A 179 12.12 -2.45 5.49
C LEU A 179 11.29 -2.24 4.21
N LEU A 180 10.24 -3.03 4.00
CA LEU A 180 9.49 -3.06 2.75
C LEU A 180 8.26 -2.16 2.80
N GLU A 181 7.58 -2.16 3.93
CA GLU A 181 6.26 -1.53 4.08
C GLU A 181 6.31 -0.23 4.89
N GLY A 182 7.37 0.00 5.69
CA GLY A 182 7.50 1.19 6.52
C GLY A 182 7.55 2.49 5.71
N SER A 183 8.14 2.45 4.50
CA SER A 183 8.25 3.60 3.60
C SER A 183 6.90 4.22 3.24
N LYS A 184 5.86 3.39 3.06
CA LYS A 184 4.48 3.85 2.78
C LYS A 184 3.93 4.72 3.92
N LEU A 185 4.19 4.34 5.17
CA LEU A 185 3.74 5.12 6.34
C LEU A 185 4.55 6.40 6.50
N TRP A 186 5.87 6.36 6.28
CA TRP A 186 6.67 7.58 6.30
C TRP A 186 6.20 8.57 5.23
N GLU A 187 5.92 8.09 4.01
CA GLU A 187 5.44 8.93 2.92
C GLU A 187 4.10 9.59 3.26
N LEU A 188 3.16 8.83 3.83
CA LEU A 188 1.89 9.37 4.33
C LEU A 188 2.09 10.47 5.38
N GLN A 189 3.05 10.32 6.30
CA GLN A 189 3.37 11.33 7.31
C GLN A 189 3.93 12.59 6.66
N ARG A 190 4.93 12.45 5.79
CA ARG A 190 5.60 13.58 5.14
C ARG A 190 4.62 14.38 4.30
N ASN A 191 3.85 13.70 3.44
CA ASN A 191 2.88 14.34 2.56
C ASN A 191 1.80 15.08 3.36
N PHE A 192 1.37 14.52 4.49
CA PHE A 192 0.43 15.21 5.37
C PHE A 192 1.01 16.49 5.96
N GLU A 193 2.21 16.44 6.55
CA GLU A 193 2.81 17.61 7.20
C GLU A 193 3.19 18.71 6.19
N ILE A 194 3.56 18.34 4.95
CA ILE A 194 3.75 19.29 3.84
C ILE A 194 2.41 19.96 3.49
N LYS A 195 1.33 19.19 3.30
CA LYS A 195 -0.01 19.77 3.04
C LYS A 195 -0.50 20.65 4.19
N VAL A 196 -0.19 20.31 5.43
CA VAL A 196 -0.50 21.16 6.59
C VAL A 196 0.24 22.50 6.49
N LEU A 197 1.52 22.51 6.11
CA LEU A 197 2.30 23.73 5.90
C LEU A 197 1.71 24.60 4.76
N GLU A 198 1.34 23.98 3.63
CA GLU A 198 0.78 24.66 2.47
C GLU A 198 -0.55 25.36 2.78
N ASN A 199 -1.40 24.73 3.60
CA ASN A 199 -2.70 25.27 3.98
C ASN A 199 -2.64 26.20 5.22
N MET A 200 -1.46 26.33 5.86
CA MET A 200 -1.31 27.12 7.08
C MET A 200 -1.35 28.63 6.80
N GLN A 201 -2.36 29.32 7.34
CA GLN A 201 -2.49 30.78 7.33
C GLN A 201 -1.75 31.47 8.51
N GLY A 202 -0.93 30.72 9.24
CA GLY A 202 -0.25 31.15 10.46
C GLY A 202 0.90 32.13 10.23
N SER A 203 1.41 32.63 11.36
CA SER A 203 2.58 33.51 11.45
C SER A 203 3.86 32.83 10.92
N SER A 204 4.87 33.65 10.61
CA SER A 204 6.18 33.14 10.17
C SER A 204 6.80 32.15 11.15
N THR A 205 6.59 32.33 12.46
CA THR A 205 7.09 31.44 13.52
C THR A 205 6.38 30.08 13.56
N GLU A 206 5.08 30.03 13.30
CA GLU A 206 4.33 28.77 13.21
C GLU A 206 4.76 27.98 11.97
N LYS A 207 4.94 28.66 10.83
CA LYS A 207 5.46 28.05 9.60
C LYS A 207 6.86 27.49 9.80
N GLN A 208 7.76 28.21 10.50
CA GLN A 208 9.09 27.70 10.82
C GLN A 208 9.05 26.46 11.72
N THR A 209 8.13 26.41 12.68
CA THR A 209 7.94 25.25 13.56
C THR A 209 7.48 24.04 12.75
N GLN A 210 6.55 24.25 11.82
CA GLN A 210 6.07 23.21 10.91
C GLN A 210 7.18 22.72 9.95
N ILE A 211 8.00 23.62 9.40
CA ILE A 211 9.18 23.27 8.59
C ILE A 211 10.17 22.41 9.40
N ALA A 212 10.42 22.77 10.66
CA ALA A 212 11.29 21.98 11.54
C ALA A 212 10.74 20.56 11.78
N LEU A 213 9.42 20.42 11.91
CA LEU A 213 8.77 19.12 12.05
C LEU A 213 8.87 18.27 10.77
N ILE A 214 8.71 18.88 9.59
CA ILE A 214 8.90 18.17 8.32
C ILE A 214 10.36 17.68 8.19
N ARG A 215 11.34 18.53 8.52
CA ARG A 215 12.76 18.14 8.55
C ARG A 215 13.01 16.95 9.49
N GLN A 216 12.37 16.96 10.67
CA GLN A 216 12.46 15.86 11.62
C GLN A 216 11.85 14.56 11.06
N CYS A 217 10.77 14.64 10.27
CA CYS A 217 10.19 13.46 9.63
C CYS A 217 11.17 12.82 8.65
N PHE A 218 11.80 13.61 7.77
CA PHE A 218 12.86 13.13 6.87
C PHE A 218 14.03 12.51 7.65
N ASP A 219 14.50 13.17 8.71
CA ASP A 219 15.61 12.66 9.51
C ASP A 219 15.30 11.31 10.18
N ARG A 220 14.07 11.13 10.65
CA ARG A 220 13.66 9.87 11.27
C ARG A 220 13.53 8.75 10.24
N GLU A 221 13.02 9.04 9.05
CA GLU A 221 12.89 8.07 7.97
C GLU A 221 14.24 7.61 7.42
N ILE A 222 15.18 8.55 7.18
CA ILE A 222 16.54 8.22 6.75
C ILE A 222 17.20 7.29 7.78
N LYS A 223 16.99 7.54 9.07
CA LYS A 223 17.48 6.69 10.16
C LYS A 223 16.76 5.34 10.27
N ALA A 224 15.50 5.26 9.86
CA ALA A 224 14.75 4.01 9.83
C ALA A 224 15.26 3.05 8.74
N GLN A 225 15.99 3.57 7.74
CA GLN A 225 16.61 2.79 6.65
C GLN A 225 15.59 1.92 5.92
N VAL A 226 14.42 2.51 5.63
CA VAL A 226 13.35 1.88 4.86
C VAL A 226 13.67 1.89 3.37
N LYS A 227 13.02 1.01 2.61
CA LYS A 227 13.15 0.97 1.14
C LYS A 227 12.80 2.31 0.52
N GLY A 228 13.52 2.70 -0.54
CA GLY A 228 13.24 3.92 -1.30
C GLY A 228 13.87 5.19 -0.71
N LEU A 229 15.02 5.05 -0.02
CA LEU A 229 15.74 6.18 0.56
C LEU A 229 16.24 7.16 -0.52
N ALA A 230 16.53 6.69 -1.73
CA ALA A 230 16.99 7.51 -2.86
C ALA A 230 15.92 8.51 -3.31
N GLU A 231 14.70 8.03 -3.52
CA GLU A 231 13.54 8.83 -3.86
C GLU A 231 13.20 9.80 -2.73
N THR A 232 13.30 9.34 -1.47
CA THR A 232 13.10 10.17 -0.28
C THR A 232 14.12 11.31 -0.22
N TRP A 233 15.39 11.05 -0.55
CA TRP A 233 16.43 12.06 -0.58
C TRP A 233 16.21 13.09 -1.69
N ILE A 234 15.86 12.65 -2.90
CA ILE A 234 15.53 13.55 -4.02
C ILE A 234 14.34 14.46 -3.65
N SER A 235 13.32 13.89 -3.00
CA SER A 235 12.19 14.66 -2.48
C SER A 235 12.63 15.68 -1.43
N TYR A 236 13.54 15.32 -0.52
CA TYR A 236 14.07 16.24 0.48
C TYR A 236 14.90 17.38 -0.14
N GLU A 237 15.80 17.07 -1.06
CA GLU A 237 16.65 18.05 -1.74
C GLU A 237 15.82 19.06 -2.55
N SER A 238 14.75 18.61 -3.20
CA SER A 238 13.85 19.50 -3.93
C SER A 238 12.95 20.34 -3.02
N TRP A 239 12.59 19.84 -1.84
CA TRP A 239 11.77 20.55 -0.86
C TRP A 239 12.55 21.55 0.00
N GLU A 240 13.79 21.23 0.37
CA GLU A 240 14.61 22.07 1.25
C GLU A 240 15.17 23.29 0.50
N THR A 241 14.82 24.49 0.98
CA THR A 241 15.27 25.75 0.36
C THR A 241 16.68 26.14 0.78
N ASP A 242 17.13 25.71 1.96
CA ASP A 242 18.47 25.99 2.47
C ASP A 242 19.49 24.93 2.01
N LYS A 243 20.20 25.26 0.93
CA LYS A 243 21.25 24.40 0.36
C LYS A 243 22.36 24.03 1.34
N SER A 244 22.61 24.84 2.37
CA SER A 244 23.64 24.55 3.36
C SER A 244 23.23 23.39 4.30
N ILE A 245 21.92 23.20 4.52
CA ILE A 245 21.38 22.08 5.29
C ILE A 245 21.46 20.80 4.45
N VAL A 246 21.08 20.88 3.17
CA VAL A 246 21.16 19.75 2.23
C VAL A 246 22.59 19.23 2.15
N GLU A 247 23.57 20.11 1.93
CA GLU A 247 24.98 19.70 1.78
C GLU A 247 25.51 19.00 3.05
N LYS A 248 25.13 19.48 4.24
CA LYS A 248 25.53 18.85 5.51
C LYS A 248 24.94 17.46 5.70
N LYS A 249 23.71 17.24 5.23
CA LYS A 249 23.00 15.96 5.38
C LYS A 249 23.40 14.94 4.33
N LYS A 250 23.89 15.37 3.17
CA LYS A 250 24.21 14.50 2.04
C LYS A 250 25.08 13.30 2.43
N ALA A 251 26.16 13.53 3.18
CA ALA A 251 27.05 12.46 3.63
C ALA A 251 26.36 11.46 4.59
N GLU A 252 25.50 11.94 5.51
CA GLU A 252 24.72 11.08 6.43
C GLU A 252 23.73 10.21 5.64
N VAL A 253 23.11 10.77 4.61
CA VAL A 253 22.14 10.07 3.76
C VAL A 253 22.83 9.02 2.88
N GLU A 254 23.97 9.35 2.27
CA GLU A 254 24.76 8.39 1.50
C GLU A 254 25.18 7.19 2.38
N GLU A 255 25.61 7.44 3.62
CA GLU A 255 25.92 6.37 4.57
C GLU A 255 24.68 5.54 4.94
N ALA A 256 23.52 6.18 5.15
CA ALA A 256 22.27 5.50 5.45
C ALA A 256 21.79 4.62 4.28
N MET A 257 21.94 5.08 3.04
CA MET A 257 21.63 4.32 1.83
C MET A 257 22.50 3.06 1.71
N MET A 258 23.80 3.18 1.97
CA MET A 258 24.72 2.03 1.97
C MET A 258 24.29 0.99 3.01
N LYS A 259 23.98 1.43 4.23
CA LYS A 259 23.50 0.53 5.31
C LYS A 259 22.15 -0.11 4.99
N ALA A 260 21.24 0.63 4.38
CA ALA A 260 19.94 0.10 3.96
C ALA A 260 20.10 -1.00 2.90
N SER A 261 20.95 -0.77 1.88
CA SER A 261 21.28 -1.76 0.85
C SER A 261 21.90 -3.03 1.44
N GLU A 262 22.84 -2.90 2.38
CA GLU A 262 23.41 -4.04 3.09
C GLU A 262 22.36 -4.83 3.89
N ARG A 263 21.39 -4.14 4.50
CA ARG A 263 20.29 -4.77 5.25
C ARG A 263 19.34 -5.52 4.31
N GLU A 264 18.99 -4.92 3.17
CA GLU A 264 18.18 -5.56 2.13
C GLU A 264 18.83 -6.84 1.61
N LEU A 265 20.15 -6.81 1.35
CA LEU A 265 20.90 -7.96 0.87
C LEU A 265 20.91 -9.10 1.91
N LYS A 266 21.17 -8.79 3.18
CA LYS A 266 21.12 -9.78 4.28
C LYS A 266 19.73 -10.40 4.44
N ASP A 267 18.68 -9.59 4.37
CA ASP A 267 17.31 -10.08 4.46
C ASP A 267 16.94 -10.96 3.25
N ALA A 268 17.41 -10.61 2.04
CA ALA A 268 17.22 -11.42 0.84
C ALA A 268 17.97 -12.77 0.90
N GLU A 269 19.21 -12.78 1.40
CA GLU A 269 19.98 -14.01 1.61
C GLU A 269 19.31 -14.92 2.65
N ALA A 270 18.81 -14.36 3.75
CA ALA A 270 18.09 -15.11 4.77
C ALA A 270 16.81 -15.75 4.21
N ARG A 271 16.06 -15.03 3.36
CA ARG A 271 14.89 -15.59 2.65
C ARG A 271 15.30 -16.73 1.73
N ARG A 272 16.34 -16.56 0.92
CA ARG A 272 16.84 -17.60 0.02
C ARG A 272 17.31 -18.86 0.75
N GLN A 273 17.98 -18.71 1.89
CA GLN A 273 18.39 -19.85 2.72
C GLN A 273 17.17 -20.55 3.33
N LYS A 274 16.15 -19.79 3.77
CA LYS A 274 14.90 -20.35 4.27
C LYS A 274 14.16 -21.12 3.18
N ASP A 275 14.05 -20.57 1.98
CA ASP A 275 13.41 -21.25 0.84
C ASP A 275 14.20 -22.48 0.39
N SER A 276 15.53 -22.43 0.41
CA SER A 276 16.39 -23.59 0.17
C SER A 276 16.20 -24.68 1.24
N SER A 277 15.95 -24.31 2.50
CA SER A 277 15.66 -25.26 3.59
C SER A 277 14.21 -25.78 3.57
N LEU A 278 13.30 -25.02 2.97
CA LEU A 278 11.88 -25.36 2.76
C LEU A 278 11.64 -26.02 1.40
N ASN A 279 12.69 -26.44 0.69
CA ASN A 279 12.58 -27.21 -0.55
C ASN A 279 12.09 -28.64 -0.24
N VAL A 280 10.86 -28.76 0.23
CA VAL A 280 10.16 -30.00 0.61
C VAL A 280 9.94 -30.90 -0.63
N LEU A 281 10.12 -30.38 -1.84
CA LEU A 281 10.10 -31.16 -3.08
C LEU A 281 11.29 -32.12 -3.21
N GLU A 282 12.47 -31.82 -2.63
CA GLU A 282 13.58 -32.79 -2.60
C GLU A 282 13.33 -33.89 -1.55
N ILE A 283 12.64 -33.59 -0.45
CA ILE A 283 12.35 -34.56 0.62
C ILE A 283 11.29 -35.59 0.19
N TRP A 284 10.36 -35.21 -0.70
CA TRP A 284 9.34 -36.14 -1.21
C TRP A 284 9.81 -37.05 -2.36
N GLN A 285 10.83 -36.64 -3.12
CA GLN A 285 11.39 -37.48 -4.19
C GLN A 285 12.32 -38.58 -3.68
N GLU A 286 12.85 -38.49 -2.46
CA GLU A 286 13.61 -39.58 -1.81
C GLU A 286 12.71 -40.59 -1.06
N CYS A 287 11.39 -40.37 -1.01
CA CYS A 287 10.44 -41.24 -0.30
C CYS A 287 9.51 -42.07 -1.22
N ILE A 288 9.83 -42.22 -2.51
CA ILE A 288 9.20 -43.17 -3.46
C ILE A 288 10.25 -44.14 -3.97
#